data_AF-A0A3N5VVI0-F1
#
_entry.id   AF-A0A3N5VVI0-F1
#
_cell.length_a   1.000
_cell.length_b   1.000
_cell.length_c   1.000
_cell.angle_alpha   90.00
_cell.angle_beta   90.00
_cell.angle_gamma   90.00
#
_symmetry.space_group_name_H-M   'P 1'
#
loop_
_entity.id
_entity.type
_entity.pdbx_description
1 polymer ?
#
loop_
_entity_poly.entity_id
_entity_poly.type
_entity_poly.pdbx_seq_one_letter_code
_entity_poly.pdbx_strand_id
1 'polypeptide(L)'
;MFTTKTIRARSIAVLSALLVLIFLGNFGRLAPAGRAAAAPIAVSPLSAQDEGLQMIATPAFNGNFKYGEWLPVWVDLENQGGDVAGNIRILVSGPQGSLVFEAPVSLPTGSRKRIPIYVLPNNFSRQLEVRFISEDKALATQTVSVRPQPNISYIIGLLTPERGALALLNGMRFPGQERPMVLADLTLSELPERAEGLRSFDLLVINDVDTSKLSPEQAAALASWVQQ
;
A
#
# COMPACT_ATOMS: atom_id res chain seq x y z
N MET A 1 -12.46 -9.27 -36.23
CA MET A 1 -11.86 -8.19 -35.43
C MET A 1 -12.89 -7.79 -34.38
N PHE A 2 -12.92 -8.50 -33.25
CA PHE A 2 -13.85 -8.23 -32.14
C PHE A 2 -13.04 -7.67 -30.98
N THR A 3 -13.15 -6.37 -30.74
CA THR A 3 -12.65 -5.74 -29.51
C THR A 3 -13.71 -5.97 -28.45
N THR A 4 -13.49 -6.95 -27.58
CA THR A 4 -14.27 -7.11 -26.36
C THR A 4 -13.78 -6.04 -25.37
N LYS A 5 -14.54 -4.94 -25.27
CA LYS A 5 -14.31 -3.94 -24.23
C LYS A 5 -14.78 -4.56 -22.90
N THR A 6 -13.86 -5.19 -22.18
CA THR A 6 -14.10 -5.68 -20.82
C THR A 6 -14.32 -4.47 -19.92
N ILE A 7 -15.59 -4.12 -19.67
CA ILE A 7 -15.97 -3.10 -18.69
C ILE A 7 -15.61 -3.70 -17.32
N ARG A 8 -14.52 -3.24 -16.71
CA ARG A 8 -14.22 -3.55 -15.31
C ARG A 8 -15.21 -2.76 -14.46
N ALA A 9 -16.15 -3.43 -13.79
CA ALA A 9 -17.00 -2.78 -12.82
C ALA A 9 -16.16 -2.44 -11.57
N ARG A 10 -15.81 -1.17 -11.41
CA ARG A 10 -15.26 -0.61 -10.16
C ARG A 10 -16.42 -0.11 -9.31
N SER A 11 -16.34 -0.29 -8.00
CA SER A 11 -17.42 0.11 -7.10
C SER A 11 -16.87 0.54 -5.74
N ILE A 12 -17.62 1.39 -5.05
CA ILE A 12 -17.46 1.64 -3.62
C ILE A 12 -18.68 1.02 -2.93
N ALA A 13 -18.43 0.15 -1.95
CA ALA A 13 -19.49 -0.37 -1.10
C ALA A 13 -19.44 0.36 0.25
N VAL A 14 -20.52 1.08 0.58
CA VAL A 14 -20.74 1.66 1.90
C VAL A 14 -21.74 0.77 2.61
N LEU A 15 -21.28 -0.05 3.58
CA LEU A 15 -22.21 -0.81 4.41
C LEU A 15 -22.71 0.10 5.53
N SER A 16 -24.03 0.26 5.61
CA SER A 16 -24.72 0.85 6.76
C SER A 16 -25.26 -0.31 7.60
N ALA A 17 -24.88 -0.36 8.87
CA ALA A 17 -25.16 -1.49 9.77
C ALA A 17 -26.67 -1.75 9.94
N LEU A 18 -27.14 -2.88 9.40
CA LEU A 18 -28.35 -3.55 9.90
C LEU A 18 -28.38 -5.01 9.43
N LEU A 19 -27.94 -5.97 10.26
CA LEU A 19 -28.61 -7.27 10.36
C LEU A 19 -28.22 -8.01 11.64
N VAL A 20 -29.20 -8.10 12.54
CA VAL A 20 -29.30 -9.12 13.59
C VAL A 20 -29.76 -10.42 12.93
N LEU A 21 -29.07 -11.55 13.15
CA LEU A 21 -29.76 -12.79 13.50
C LEU A 21 -28.85 -13.82 14.18
N ILE A 22 -29.44 -14.38 15.22
CA ILE A 22 -29.01 -15.39 16.17
C ILE A 22 -28.76 -16.75 15.49
N PHE A 23 -27.72 -17.48 15.90
CA PHE A 23 -27.83 -18.93 16.13
C PHE A 23 -26.88 -19.39 17.25
N LEU A 24 -27.48 -19.90 18.33
CA LEU A 24 -26.82 -20.68 19.37
C LEU A 24 -26.48 -22.07 18.84
N GLY A 25 -25.31 -22.59 19.21
CA GLY A 25 -24.94 -24.01 19.03
C GLY A 25 -23.69 -24.34 19.83
N ASN A 26 -23.82 -25.27 20.76
CA ASN A 26 -22.96 -25.50 21.90
C ASN A 26 -21.94 -26.65 21.65
N PHE A 27 -20.93 -26.72 22.53
CA PHE A 27 -20.02 -27.83 22.86
C PHE A 27 -18.73 -28.11 22.05
N GLY A 28 -17.60 -28.07 22.80
CA GLY A 28 -16.34 -28.79 22.52
C GLY A 28 -15.17 -28.31 23.40
N ARG A 29 -14.90 -29.03 24.51
CA ARG A 29 -13.75 -28.79 25.43
C ARG A 29 -12.47 -29.52 24.97
N LEU A 30 -11.32 -29.06 25.52
CA LEU A 30 -9.96 -29.66 25.67
C LEU A 30 -8.94 -29.33 24.54
N ALA A 31 -7.65 -29.07 24.76
CA ALA A 31 -6.75 -28.89 25.91
C ALA A 31 -5.41 -28.22 25.40
N PRO A 32 -4.22 -28.27 26.06
CA PRO A 32 -3.45 -27.09 26.44
C PRO A 32 -2.23 -26.74 25.55
N ALA A 33 -1.67 -25.58 25.88
CA ALA A 33 -0.55 -24.84 25.29
C ALA A 33 0.72 -25.65 24.93
N GLY A 34 1.19 -25.46 23.69
CA GLY A 34 2.56 -25.77 23.26
C GLY A 34 3.44 -24.51 23.29
N ARG A 35 4.58 -24.60 23.97
CA ARG A 35 5.58 -23.52 24.11
C ARG A 35 6.16 -23.14 22.74
N ALA A 36 6.06 -21.86 22.38
CA ALA A 36 6.75 -21.28 21.24
C ALA A 36 8.26 -21.16 21.53
N ALA A 37 9.09 -21.76 20.69
CA ALA A 37 10.52 -21.50 20.66
C ALA A 37 10.75 -20.24 19.82
N ALA A 38 11.23 -19.17 20.47
CA ALA A 38 11.61 -17.92 19.81
C ALA A 38 12.94 -18.13 19.06
N ALA A 39 12.90 -18.04 17.73
CA ALA A 39 14.09 -17.93 16.90
C ALA A 39 14.67 -16.50 17.00
N PRO A 40 16.00 -16.33 17.06
CA PRO A 40 16.61 -15.01 17.05
C PRO A 40 16.36 -14.32 15.70
N ILE A 41 15.82 -13.11 15.77
CA ILE A 41 15.67 -12.22 14.62
C ILE A 41 17.07 -11.76 14.20
N ALA A 42 17.51 -12.19 13.02
CA ALA A 42 18.69 -11.64 12.37
C ALA A 42 18.37 -10.20 11.94
N VAL A 43 18.94 -9.22 12.64
CA VAL A 43 18.88 -7.81 12.25
C VAL A 43 19.91 -7.61 11.14
N SER A 44 19.45 -7.35 9.91
CA SER A 44 20.34 -6.93 8.82
C SER A 44 20.93 -5.55 9.11
N PRO A 45 22.21 -5.29 8.75
CA PRO A 45 22.86 -4.02 9.06
C PRO A 45 22.19 -2.86 8.31
N LEU A 46 21.77 -1.86 9.08
CA LEU A 46 21.31 -0.55 8.60
C LEU A 46 22.51 0.14 7.93
N SER A 47 22.47 0.32 6.61
CA SER A 47 23.51 1.08 5.89
C SER A 47 23.39 2.57 6.23
N ALA A 48 24.54 3.16 6.57
CA ALA A 48 24.83 4.57 6.84
C ALA A 48 23.65 5.56 6.71
N GLN A 49 23.03 5.88 7.85
CA GLN A 49 22.30 7.13 8.03
C GLN A 49 23.30 8.22 8.39
N ASP A 50 23.24 9.37 7.73
CA ASP A 50 23.89 10.58 8.25
C ASP A 50 23.24 10.92 9.61
N GLU A 51 24.02 11.36 10.61
CA GLU A 51 23.67 11.32 12.05
C GLU A 51 22.41 12.11 12.48
N GLY A 52 21.67 12.72 11.56
CA GLY A 52 20.38 13.39 11.81
C GLY A 52 19.26 13.12 10.81
N LEU A 53 19.49 12.37 9.72
CA LEU A 53 18.46 12.13 8.70
C LEU A 53 17.88 10.71 8.83
N GLN A 54 16.57 10.63 9.09
CA GLN A 54 15.83 9.37 9.08
C GLN A 54 14.88 9.31 7.89
N MET A 55 14.83 8.15 7.25
CA MET A 55 13.93 7.86 6.14
C MET A 55 13.21 6.53 6.37
N ILE A 56 11.90 6.53 6.22
CA ILE A 56 11.05 5.35 6.21
C ILE A 56 10.19 5.38 4.95
N ALA A 57 10.45 4.45 4.05
CA ALA A 57 9.68 4.20 2.85
C ALA A 57 8.72 3.02 3.08
N THR A 58 7.45 3.24 2.74
CA THR A 58 6.36 2.27 2.89
C THR A 58 5.57 2.19 1.59
N PRO A 59 5.66 1.08 0.83
CA PRO A 59 4.76 0.84 -0.29
C PRO A 59 3.32 0.79 0.18
N ALA A 60 2.42 1.50 -0.52
CA ALA A 60 1.00 1.42 -0.25
C ALA A 60 0.48 -0.02 -0.44
N PHE A 61 -0.64 -0.36 0.19
CA PHE A 61 -1.37 -1.61 -0.03
C PHE A 61 -0.53 -2.87 0.31
N ASN A 62 0.37 -2.74 1.29
CA ASN A 62 1.37 -3.75 1.66
C ASN A 62 2.26 -4.18 0.47
N GLY A 63 2.46 -3.27 -0.47
CA GLY A 63 3.23 -3.45 -1.70
C GLY A 63 2.48 -4.19 -2.80
N ASN A 64 1.19 -4.50 -2.66
CA ASN A 64 0.42 -5.15 -3.72
C ASN A 64 0.05 -4.16 -4.83
N PHE A 65 0.29 -4.54 -6.08
CA PHE A 65 -0.09 -3.74 -7.26
C PHE A 65 -0.45 -4.66 -8.42
N LYS A 66 -1.36 -4.23 -9.30
CA LYS A 66 -1.68 -4.97 -10.53
C LYS A 66 -0.65 -4.71 -11.63
N TYR A 67 -0.49 -5.68 -12.52
CA TYR A 67 0.41 -5.55 -13.67
C TYR A 67 0.06 -4.32 -14.51
N GLY A 68 1.05 -3.45 -14.71
CA GLY A 68 0.93 -2.21 -15.48
C GLY A 68 0.26 -1.05 -14.72
N GLU A 69 -0.02 -1.20 -13.43
CA GLU A 69 -0.62 -0.15 -12.60
C GLU A 69 0.41 0.52 -11.69
N TRP A 70 0.13 1.77 -11.35
CA TRP A 70 0.97 2.57 -10.47
C TRP A 70 0.88 2.09 -9.02
N LEU A 71 2.00 2.16 -8.32
CA LEU A 71 2.11 1.89 -6.89
C LEU A 71 2.62 3.14 -6.17
N PRO A 72 1.83 3.75 -5.27
CA PRO A 72 2.34 4.78 -4.38
C PRO A 72 3.33 4.19 -3.36
N VAL A 73 4.44 4.89 -3.15
CA VAL A 73 5.39 4.63 -2.06
C VAL A 73 5.44 5.87 -1.18
N TRP A 74 4.97 5.74 0.06
CA TRP A 74 5.02 6.81 1.05
C TRP A 74 6.42 6.89 1.63
N VAL A 75 7.05 8.06 1.56
CA VAL A 75 8.38 8.29 2.10
C VAL A 75 8.27 9.31 3.22
N ASP A 76 8.40 8.83 4.45
CA ASP A 76 8.49 9.62 5.67
C ASP A 76 9.95 10.01 5.90
N LEU A 77 10.21 11.31 5.99
CA LEU A 77 11.51 11.90 6.22
C LEU A 77 11.47 12.73 7.49
N GLU A 78 12.51 12.60 8.31
CA GLU A 78 12.73 13.39 9.51
C GLU A 78 14.18 13.87 9.52
N ASN A 79 14.38 15.17 9.69
CA ASN A 79 15.71 15.77 9.77
C ASN A 79 15.92 16.42 11.14
N GLN A 80 16.85 15.88 11.93
CA GLN A 80 17.31 16.42 13.21
C GLN A 80 18.71 17.07 13.10
N GLY A 81 19.34 16.98 11.93
CA GLY A 81 20.64 17.60 11.64
C GLY A 81 20.50 19.00 11.02
N GLY A 82 21.55 19.44 10.32
CA GLY A 82 21.53 20.69 9.55
C GLY A 82 20.58 20.65 8.36
N ASP A 83 20.27 21.82 7.80
CA ASP A 83 19.45 21.92 6.59
C ASP A 83 20.00 21.05 5.46
N VAL A 84 19.13 20.23 4.85
CA VAL A 84 19.50 19.36 3.74
C VAL A 84 18.48 19.46 2.61
N ALA A 85 18.95 19.50 1.37
CA ALA A 85 18.12 19.49 0.18
C ALA A 85 18.60 18.41 -0.78
N GLY A 86 17.68 17.64 -1.34
CA GLY A 86 18.02 16.50 -2.17
C GLY A 86 16.84 15.97 -2.95
N ASN A 87 16.97 14.74 -3.46
CA ASN A 87 15.95 14.04 -4.20
C ASN A 87 15.68 12.68 -3.56
N ILE A 88 14.40 12.34 -3.40
CA ILE A 88 14.01 10.94 -3.22
C ILE A 88 14.09 10.28 -4.59
N ARG A 89 14.81 9.17 -4.72
CA ARG A 89 14.90 8.37 -5.94
C ARG A 89 14.44 6.94 -5.66
N ILE A 90 13.57 6.41 -6.50
CA ILE A 90 13.18 5.00 -6.50
C ILE A 90 13.58 4.37 -7.83
N LEU A 91 14.40 3.34 -7.75
CA LEU A 91 14.88 2.60 -8.91
C LEU A 91 13.98 1.39 -9.17
N VAL A 92 13.47 1.30 -10.39
CA VAL A 92 12.74 0.14 -10.90
C VAL A 92 13.61 -0.54 -11.96
N SER A 93 14.30 -1.61 -11.58
CA SER A 93 15.12 -2.40 -12.49
C SER A 93 14.26 -3.28 -13.40
N GLY A 94 14.54 -3.27 -14.70
CA GLY A 94 13.90 -4.12 -15.70
C GLY A 94 14.91 -4.71 -16.69
N PRO A 95 14.47 -5.63 -17.57
CA PRO A 95 15.35 -6.29 -18.53
C PRO A 95 16.03 -5.34 -19.54
N GLN A 96 15.43 -4.18 -19.79
CA GLN A 96 15.87 -3.20 -20.78
C GLN A 96 16.60 -2.00 -20.14
N GLY A 97 16.85 -2.05 -18.83
CA GLY A 97 17.42 -0.95 -18.05
C GLY A 97 16.61 -0.62 -16.80
N SER A 98 17.03 0.42 -16.10
CA SER A 98 16.37 0.89 -14.88
C SER A 98 15.59 2.17 -15.16
N LEU A 99 14.35 2.24 -14.66
CA LEU A 99 13.59 3.49 -14.59
C LEU A 99 13.84 4.15 -13.23
N VAL A 100 13.99 5.46 -13.25
CA VAL A 100 14.20 6.26 -12.04
C VAL A 100 12.99 7.17 -11.86
N PHE A 101 12.34 7.05 -10.71
CA PHE A 101 11.29 7.96 -10.27
C PHE A 101 11.85 8.85 -9.19
N GLU A 102 11.75 10.16 -9.35
CA GLU A 102 12.34 11.10 -8.41
C GLU A 102 11.44 12.27 -8.05
N ALA A 103 11.60 12.77 -6.83
CA ALA A 103 10.98 14.00 -6.38
C ALA A 103 11.95 14.84 -5.54
N PRO A 104 12.05 16.16 -5.79
CA PRO A 104 12.88 17.04 -5.00
C PRO A 104 12.26 17.28 -3.62
N VAL A 105 13.11 17.39 -2.61
CA VAL A 105 12.71 17.63 -1.24
C VAL A 105 13.74 18.49 -0.52
N SER A 106 13.25 19.54 0.14
CA SER A 106 14.03 20.35 1.08
C SER A 106 13.58 19.99 2.50
N LEU A 107 14.53 19.67 3.37
CA LEU A 107 14.35 19.31 4.77
C LEU A 107 15.15 20.27 5.65
N PRO A 108 14.54 21.37 6.12
CA PRO A 108 15.15 22.20 7.15
C PRO A 108 15.40 21.40 8.45
N THR A 109 16.28 21.91 9.31
CA THR A 109 16.49 21.36 10.66
C THR A 109 15.17 21.25 11.43
N GLY A 110 14.93 20.09 12.04
CA GLY A 110 13.73 19.78 12.82
C GLY A 110 12.48 19.46 11.98
N SER A 111 12.60 19.36 10.66
CA SER A 111 11.45 19.10 9.79
C SER A 111 11.05 17.62 9.74
N ARG A 112 9.75 17.37 9.61
CA ARG A 112 9.17 16.07 9.27
C ARG A 112 8.28 16.23 8.03
N LYS A 113 8.47 15.39 7.01
CA LYS A 113 7.68 15.40 5.78
C LYS A 113 7.29 13.99 5.36
N ARG A 114 6.07 13.83 4.86
CA ARG A 114 5.60 12.63 4.17
C ARG A 114 5.37 12.98 2.71
N ILE A 115 5.99 12.24 1.80
CA ILE A 115 5.91 12.50 0.35
C ILE A 115 5.55 11.20 -0.36
N PRO A 116 4.48 11.17 -1.18
CA PRO A 116 4.19 10.03 -2.04
C PRO A 116 5.05 10.08 -3.32
N ILE A 117 5.75 8.98 -3.60
CA ILE A 117 6.38 8.74 -4.90
C ILE A 117 5.55 7.69 -5.64
N TYR A 118 4.96 8.09 -6.75
CA TYR A 118 4.20 7.19 -7.61
C TYR A 118 5.17 6.51 -8.57
N VAL A 119 5.34 5.20 -8.41
CA VAL A 119 6.21 4.40 -9.27
C VAL A 119 5.40 3.47 -10.15
N LEU A 120 5.98 3.04 -11.25
CA LEU A 120 5.41 2.02 -12.14
C LEU A 120 6.33 0.79 -12.14
N PRO A 121 6.21 -0.11 -11.13
CA PRO A 121 7.03 -1.31 -11.08
C PRO A 121 6.63 -2.26 -12.21
N ASN A 122 7.57 -3.11 -12.63
CA ASN A 122 7.25 -4.14 -13.62
C ASN A 122 6.68 -5.41 -12.94
N ASN A 123 6.15 -6.32 -13.76
CA ASN A 123 5.46 -7.53 -13.29
C ASN A 123 6.38 -8.52 -12.52
N PHE A 124 7.71 -8.29 -12.55
CA PHE A 124 8.71 -9.10 -11.86
C PHE A 124 9.34 -8.39 -10.65
N SER A 125 9.03 -7.11 -10.43
CA SER A 125 9.56 -6.35 -9.30
C SER A 125 9.13 -7.01 -7.98
N ARG A 126 10.10 -7.42 -7.16
CA ARG A 126 9.87 -7.95 -5.80
C ARG A 126 10.34 -7.01 -4.71
N GLN A 127 11.26 -6.12 -5.06
CA GLN A 127 11.82 -5.12 -4.19
C GLN A 127 12.00 -3.83 -4.97
N LEU A 128 11.90 -2.71 -4.27
CA LEU A 128 12.25 -1.40 -4.76
C LEU A 128 13.30 -0.82 -3.83
N GLU A 129 14.29 -0.18 -4.40
CA GLU A 129 15.31 0.52 -3.64
C GLU A 129 14.97 2.01 -3.63
N VAL A 130 14.73 2.54 -2.44
CA VAL A 130 14.41 3.94 -2.18
C VAL A 130 15.63 4.61 -1.59
N ARG A 131 16.07 5.70 -2.20
CA ARG A 131 17.24 6.48 -1.77
C ARG A 131 16.85 7.93 -1.56
N PHE A 132 17.39 8.55 -0.53
CA PHE A 132 17.50 10.00 -0.46
C PHE A 132 18.90 10.40 -0.89
N ILE A 133 19.02 11.23 -1.92
CA ILE A 133 20.29 11.64 -2.51
C ILE A 133 20.45 13.15 -2.39
N SER A 134 21.58 13.59 -1.83
CA SER A 134 21.99 14.99 -1.74
C SER A 134 23.42 15.10 -2.24
N GLU A 135 23.72 16.09 -3.09
CA GLU A 135 25.08 16.31 -3.64
C GLU A 135 25.70 15.03 -4.22
N ASP A 136 24.91 14.25 -4.98
CA ASP A 136 25.26 12.95 -5.57
C ASP A 136 25.65 11.83 -4.58
N LYS A 137 25.49 12.06 -3.27
CA LYS A 137 25.67 11.08 -2.21
C LYS A 137 24.32 10.57 -1.70
N ALA A 138 24.17 9.26 -1.57
CA ALA A 138 23.02 8.68 -0.89
C ALA A 138 23.17 8.87 0.63
N LEU A 139 22.31 9.68 1.24
CA LEU A 139 22.30 9.93 2.68
C LEU A 139 21.41 8.96 3.45
N ALA A 140 20.43 8.36 2.78
CA ALA A 140 19.61 7.28 3.31
C ALA A 140 19.24 6.31 2.17
N THR A 141 19.21 5.01 2.48
CA THR A 141 18.78 3.96 1.54
C THR A 141 17.94 2.94 2.26
N GLN A 142 16.82 2.55 1.65
CA GLN A 142 15.95 1.50 2.15
C GLN A 142 15.41 0.65 1.01
N THR A 143 15.49 -0.67 1.18
CA THR A 143 14.86 -1.62 0.27
C THR A 143 13.49 -2.01 0.82
N VAL A 144 12.45 -1.85 -0.01
CA VAL A 144 11.06 -2.17 0.35
C VAL A 144 10.53 -3.29 -0.53
N SER A 145 9.72 -4.18 0.05
CA SER A 145 9.14 -5.31 -0.69
C SER A 145 7.86 -4.91 -1.43
N VAL A 146 7.71 -5.41 -2.66
CA VAL A 146 6.52 -5.22 -3.49
C VAL A 146 6.04 -6.53 -4.10
N ARG A 147 4.75 -6.62 -4.40
CA ARG A 147 4.03 -7.86 -4.72
C ARG A 147 3.16 -7.65 -5.96
N PRO A 148 3.71 -7.88 -7.17
CA PRO A 148 2.96 -7.77 -8.41
C PRO A 148 1.87 -8.85 -8.46
N GLN A 149 0.67 -8.43 -8.82
CA GLN A 149 -0.54 -9.25 -8.91
C GLN A 149 -1.02 -9.33 -10.37
N PRO A 150 -1.26 -10.54 -10.91
CA PRO A 150 -1.91 -10.70 -12.19
C PRO A 150 -3.25 -9.94 -12.24
N ASN A 151 -3.61 -9.46 -13.43
CA ASN A 151 -4.87 -8.72 -13.63
C ASN A 151 -6.13 -9.54 -13.33
N ILE A 152 -6.03 -10.87 -13.28
CA ILE A 152 -7.12 -11.78 -12.88
C ILE A 152 -7.36 -11.80 -11.37
N SER A 153 -6.37 -11.42 -10.55
CA SER A 153 -6.53 -11.31 -9.11
C SER A 153 -7.47 -10.15 -8.77
N TYR A 154 -8.32 -10.35 -7.77
CA TYR A 154 -9.15 -9.31 -7.19
C TYR A 154 -8.39 -8.64 -6.04
N ILE A 155 -8.20 -7.32 -6.12
CA ILE A 155 -7.65 -6.55 -4.99
C ILE A 155 -8.77 -5.70 -4.39
N ILE A 156 -9.05 -5.92 -3.11
CA ILE A 156 -10.09 -5.21 -2.35
C ILE A 156 -9.41 -4.41 -1.26
N GLY A 157 -9.61 -3.09 -1.27
CA GLY A 157 -9.18 -2.22 -0.18
C GLY A 157 -10.31 -2.11 0.86
N LEU A 158 -9.99 -2.32 2.13
CA LEU A 158 -10.92 -2.15 3.23
C LEU A 158 -10.52 -0.94 4.06
N LEU A 159 -11.45 -0.01 4.23
CA LEU A 159 -11.34 1.12 5.14
C LEU A 159 -12.37 0.89 6.24
N THR A 160 -11.92 0.35 7.37
CA THR A 160 -12.76 0.05 8.53
C THR A 160 -11.97 0.23 9.83
N PRO A 161 -12.55 0.82 10.88
CA PRO A 161 -11.89 0.91 12.19
C PRO A 161 -11.78 -0.46 12.89
N GLU A 162 -12.63 -1.43 12.54
CA GLU A 162 -12.66 -2.74 13.18
C GLU A 162 -11.58 -3.69 12.65
N ARG A 163 -10.60 -3.99 13.51
CA ARG A 163 -9.58 -5.02 13.25
C ARG A 163 -10.25 -6.41 13.21
N GLY A 164 -10.28 -7.04 12.04
CA GLY A 164 -10.77 -8.43 11.89
C GLY A 164 -11.79 -8.64 10.77
N ALA A 165 -12.35 -7.57 10.18
CA ALA A 165 -13.22 -7.67 9.02
C ALA A 165 -12.55 -8.44 7.85
N LEU A 166 -11.24 -8.24 7.66
CA LEU A 166 -10.41 -8.99 6.70
C LEU A 166 -10.48 -10.51 6.90
N ALA A 167 -10.50 -10.99 8.15
CA ALA A 167 -10.54 -12.41 8.47
C ALA A 167 -11.89 -13.04 8.08
N LEU A 168 -12.98 -12.28 8.17
CA LEU A 168 -14.31 -12.71 7.74
C LEU A 168 -14.41 -12.80 6.22
N LEU A 169 -13.79 -11.87 5.49
CA LEU A 169 -13.80 -11.88 4.03
C LEU A 169 -12.89 -12.97 3.44
N ASN A 170 -11.79 -13.33 4.10
CA ASN A 170 -10.89 -14.40 3.64
C ASN A 170 -11.56 -15.77 3.50
N GLY A 171 -12.70 -16.00 4.17
CA GLY A 171 -13.50 -17.23 4.04
C GLY A 171 -14.54 -17.21 2.92
N MET A 172 -14.79 -16.05 2.28
CA MET A 172 -15.82 -15.93 1.26
C MET A 172 -15.35 -16.49 -0.08
N ARG A 173 -16.08 -17.49 -0.59
CA ARG A 173 -15.91 -17.99 -1.95
C ARG A 173 -17.01 -17.41 -2.84
N PHE A 174 -16.63 -16.64 -3.85
CA PHE A 174 -17.59 -16.18 -4.86
C PHE A 174 -17.93 -17.35 -5.80
N PRO A 175 -19.22 -17.67 -6.00
CA PRO A 175 -19.63 -18.73 -6.93
C PRO A 175 -19.16 -18.40 -8.36
N GLY A 176 -18.56 -19.36 -9.07
CA GLY A 176 -18.33 -19.29 -10.51
C GLY A 176 -16.86 -19.15 -10.96
N GLN A 177 -15.95 -18.56 -10.18
CA GLN A 177 -14.50 -18.63 -10.42
C GLN A 177 -13.70 -18.40 -9.13
N GLU A 178 -12.80 -19.33 -8.79
CA GLU A 178 -11.79 -19.14 -7.75
C GLU A 178 -10.69 -18.20 -8.26
N ARG A 179 -10.98 -16.89 -8.27
CA ARG A 179 -9.96 -15.88 -8.53
C ARG A 179 -9.21 -15.59 -7.23
N PRO A 180 -7.87 -15.47 -7.26
CA PRO A 180 -7.12 -15.05 -6.09
C PRO A 180 -7.62 -13.71 -5.58
N MET A 181 -7.94 -13.63 -4.30
CA MET A 181 -8.36 -12.40 -3.64
C MET A 181 -7.23 -11.89 -2.75
N VAL A 182 -6.91 -10.61 -2.90
CA VAL A 182 -5.94 -9.90 -2.09
C VAL A 182 -6.69 -8.80 -1.36
N LEU A 183 -6.65 -8.85 -0.04
CA LEU A 183 -7.22 -7.80 0.79
C LEU A 183 -6.10 -6.85 1.23
N ALA A 184 -6.34 -5.55 1.12
CA ALA A 184 -5.46 -4.51 1.65
C ALA A 184 -6.23 -3.74 2.73
N ASP A 185 -5.67 -3.69 3.94
CA ASP A 185 -6.17 -2.81 5.00
C ASP A 185 -5.68 -1.39 4.72
N LEU A 186 -6.57 -0.42 4.82
CA LEU A 186 -6.29 0.97 4.47
C LEU A 186 -6.89 1.91 5.51
N THR A 187 -6.13 2.94 5.82
CA THR A 187 -6.61 4.13 6.51
C THR A 187 -6.85 5.27 5.50
N LEU A 188 -7.64 6.27 5.89
CA LEU A 188 -7.86 7.45 5.04
C LEU A 188 -6.56 8.18 4.68
N SER A 189 -5.58 8.20 5.58
CA SER A 189 -4.28 8.86 5.34
C SER A 189 -3.37 8.08 4.38
N GLU A 190 -3.70 6.83 4.05
CA GLU A 190 -2.98 6.01 3.09
C GLU A 190 -3.61 6.05 1.69
N LEU A 191 -4.77 6.71 1.54
CA LEU A 191 -5.38 6.92 0.24
C LEU A 191 -4.52 7.90 -0.59
N PRO A 192 -4.10 7.50 -1.80
CA PRO A 192 -3.36 8.39 -2.68
C PRO A 192 -4.25 9.54 -3.16
N GLU A 193 -3.63 10.69 -3.35
CA GLU A 193 -4.22 11.92 -3.89
C GLU A 193 -4.35 11.90 -5.43
N ARG A 194 -3.99 10.77 -6.06
CA ARG A 194 -4.07 10.56 -7.52
C ARG A 194 -4.85 9.31 -7.84
N ALA A 195 -5.77 9.41 -8.79
CA ALA A 195 -6.62 8.30 -9.21
C ALA A 195 -5.83 7.11 -9.77
N GLU A 196 -4.69 7.38 -10.42
CA GLU A 196 -3.80 6.35 -10.94
C GLU A 196 -3.25 5.44 -9.83
N GLY A 197 -3.03 5.97 -8.63
CA GLY A 197 -2.60 5.20 -7.46
C GLY A 197 -3.66 4.23 -6.94
N LEU A 198 -4.93 4.41 -7.30
CA LEU A 198 -6.04 3.53 -6.90
C LEU A 198 -6.30 2.42 -7.92
N ARG A 199 -5.70 2.47 -9.11
CA ARG A 199 -6.10 1.61 -10.24
C ARG A 199 -5.87 0.11 -10.03
N SER A 200 -4.98 -0.25 -9.10
CA SER A 200 -4.78 -1.63 -8.68
C SER A 200 -6.01 -2.24 -7.99
N PHE A 201 -6.87 -1.42 -7.38
CA PHE A 201 -8.10 -1.90 -6.74
C PHE A 201 -9.22 -2.16 -7.74
N ASP A 202 -9.99 -3.21 -7.44
CA ASP A 202 -11.27 -3.50 -8.09
C ASP A 202 -12.45 -3.02 -7.25
N LEU A 203 -12.30 -3.01 -5.93
CA LEU A 203 -13.32 -2.63 -4.96
C LEU A 203 -12.66 -1.91 -3.78
N LEU A 204 -13.27 -0.81 -3.35
CA LEU A 204 -13.01 -0.19 -2.06
C LEU A 204 -14.25 -0.34 -1.19
N VAL A 205 -14.09 -0.91 0.00
CA VAL A 205 -15.16 -0.99 0.99
C VAL A 205 -14.85 0.03 2.07
N ILE A 206 -15.76 0.97 2.28
CA ILE A 206 -15.64 2.01 3.30
C ILE A 206 -16.77 1.78 4.29
N ASN A 207 -16.42 1.40 5.52
CA ASN A 207 -17.38 1.06 6.56
C ASN A 207 -17.01 1.74 7.87
N ASP A 208 -17.95 2.50 8.44
CA ASP A 208 -17.76 3.22 9.70
C ASP A 208 -16.51 4.13 9.73
N VAL A 209 -16.23 4.76 8.60
CA VAL A 209 -15.12 5.71 8.44
C VAL A 209 -15.66 7.10 8.16
N ASP A 210 -15.21 8.07 8.95
CA ASP A 210 -15.56 9.49 8.78
C ASP A 210 -14.88 10.08 7.54
N THR A 211 -15.57 9.98 6.40
CA THR A 211 -15.09 10.47 5.10
C THR A 211 -15.01 12.00 5.01
N SER A 212 -15.55 12.76 5.97
CA SER A 212 -15.36 14.21 6.00
C SER A 212 -13.91 14.61 6.29
N LYS A 213 -13.07 13.65 6.71
CA LYS A 213 -11.62 13.84 6.94
C LYS A 213 -10.77 13.66 5.69
N LEU A 214 -11.36 13.28 4.54
CA LEU A 214 -10.65 13.22 3.28
C LEU A 214 -10.18 14.61 2.87
N SER A 215 -8.95 14.71 2.34
CA SER A 215 -8.54 15.93 1.67
C SER A 215 -9.35 16.13 0.37
N PRO A 216 -9.46 17.36 -0.14
CA PRO A 216 -10.07 17.62 -1.44
C PRO A 216 -9.45 16.79 -2.57
N GLU A 217 -8.13 16.60 -2.55
CA GLU A 217 -7.37 15.84 -3.54
C GLU A 217 -7.68 14.34 -3.45
N GLN A 218 -7.76 13.78 -2.24
CA GLN A 218 -8.14 12.38 -2.04
C GLN A 218 -9.59 12.12 -2.49
N ALA A 219 -10.51 13.04 -2.17
CA ALA A 219 -11.90 12.94 -2.61
C ALA A 219 -12.02 13.00 -4.14
N ALA A 220 -11.28 13.90 -4.78
CA ALA A 220 -11.23 14.00 -6.24
C ALA A 220 -10.61 12.75 -6.88
N ALA A 221 -9.56 12.19 -6.29
CA ALA A 221 -8.93 10.95 -6.75
C ALA A 221 -9.89 9.76 -6.70
N LEU A 222 -10.63 9.60 -5.60
CA LEU A 222 -11.67 8.56 -5.45
C LEU A 222 -12.77 8.73 -6.50
N ALA A 223 -13.30 9.94 -6.67
CA ALA A 223 -14.34 10.23 -7.65
C ALA A 223 -13.88 9.90 -9.08
N SER A 224 -12.66 10.31 -9.44
CA SER A 224 -12.06 10.01 -10.75
C SER A 224 -11.81 8.51 -10.95
N TRP A 225 -11.40 7.78 -9.90
CA TRP A 225 -11.18 6.34 -9.97
C TRP A 225 -12.48 5.56 -10.22
N VAL A 226 -13.60 5.96 -9.60
CA VAL A 226 -14.93 5.32 -9.80
C VAL A 226 -15.47 5.56 -11.21
N GLN A 227 -15.16 6.71 -11.81
CA GLN A 227 -15.66 7.08 -13.14
C GLN A 227 -14.90 6.44 -14.32
N GLN A 228 -13.77 5.77 -14.06
CA GLN A 228 -12.93 5.10 -15.06
C GLN A 228 -13.41 3.69 -15.38
#